data_AF-A0A259JVG1-F1
#
_entry.id   AF-A0A259JVG1-F1
#
_cell.length_a   1.000
_cell.length_b   1.000
_cell.length_c   1.000
_cell.angle_alpha   90.00
_cell.angle_beta   90.00
_cell.angle_gamma   90.00
#
_symmetry.space_group_name_H-M   'P 1'
#
loop_
_entity.id
_entity.type
_entity.pdbx_description
1 polymer ?
#
loop_
_entity_poly.entity_id
_entity_poly.type
_entity_poly.pdbx_seq_one_letter_code
_entity_poly.pdbx_strand_id
1 'polypeptide(L)'
;RLVAALRNTFIDAEEERIVDHVVVEYGTLPVDGVYRALKARSVNAGQIDLDAIVAGTPQPFDLAKGFALYRVGDALAGRNIHAAIYDALRLCKDI
;
A
#
# COMPACT_ATOMS: atom_id res chain seq x y z
N ARG A 1 -25.89 -3.45 -24.08
CA ARG A 1 -26.38 -2.38 -23.18
C ARG A 1 -26.68 -2.99 -21.82
N LEU A 2 -26.16 -2.40 -20.76
CA LEU A 2 -26.33 -2.75 -19.34
C LEU A 2 -27.22 -1.70 -18.68
N VAL A 3 -27.97 -2.08 -17.66
CA VAL A 3 -28.67 -1.16 -16.76
C VAL A 3 -27.89 -1.10 -15.45
N ALA A 4 -27.35 0.07 -15.12
CA ALA A 4 -26.67 0.32 -13.86
C ALA A 4 -27.66 0.96 -12.87
N ALA A 5 -27.93 0.29 -11.75
CA ALA A 5 -28.68 0.84 -10.64
C ALA A 5 -27.72 1.53 -9.66
N LEU A 6 -27.96 2.80 -9.38
CA LEU A 6 -27.13 3.64 -8.51
C LEU A 6 -28.00 4.12 -7.34
N ARG A 7 -27.49 4.00 -6.11
CA ARG A 7 -28.14 4.52 -4.90
C ARG A 7 -27.34 5.66 -4.31
N ASN A 8 -28.01 6.77 -4.05
CA ASN A 8 -27.45 7.84 -3.25
C ASN A 8 -27.45 7.42 -1.76
N THR A 9 -26.28 7.26 -1.17
CA THR A 9 -26.13 6.78 0.22
C THR A 9 -26.50 7.82 1.28
N PHE A 10 -26.78 9.07 0.91
CA PHE A 10 -27.18 10.13 1.84
C PHE A 10 -28.71 10.28 1.93
N ILE A 11 -29.44 10.08 0.83
CA ILE A 11 -30.91 10.26 0.76
C ILE A 11 -31.67 9.00 0.35
N ASP A 12 -30.98 7.89 0.11
CA ASP A 12 -31.53 6.60 -0.32
C ASP A 12 -32.30 6.59 -1.65
N ALA A 13 -32.21 7.68 -2.42
CA ALA A 13 -32.76 7.73 -3.77
C ALA A 13 -32.02 6.78 -4.71
N GLU A 14 -32.77 6.09 -5.57
CA GLU A 14 -32.24 5.16 -6.57
C GLU A 14 -32.47 5.72 -7.98
N GLU A 15 -31.50 5.51 -8.88
CA GLU A 15 -31.62 5.83 -10.30
C GLU A 15 -31.08 4.68 -11.16
N GLU A 16 -31.64 4.53 -12.35
CA GLU A 16 -31.18 3.57 -13.36
C GLU A 16 -30.57 4.29 -14.56
N ARG A 17 -29.43 3.79 -15.07
CA ARG A 17 -28.78 4.30 -16.28
C ARG A 17 -28.51 3.19 -17.28
N ILE A 18 -28.90 3.41 -18.53
CA ILE A 18 -28.57 2.51 -19.65
C ILE A 18 -27.20 2.91 -20.21
N VAL A 19 -26.22 2.02 -20.12
CA VAL A 19 -24.84 2.26 -20.56
C VAL A 19 -24.32 1.07 -21.37
N ASP A 20 -23.25 1.27 -22.13
CA ASP A 20 -22.60 0.16 -22.84
C ASP A 20 -21.61 -0.59 -21.95
N HIS A 21 -20.99 0.10 -20.99
CA HIS A 21 -20.03 -0.47 -20.04
C HIS A 21 -20.19 0.12 -18.63
N VAL A 22 -19.92 -0.71 -17.63
CA VAL A 22 -19.77 -0.31 -16.23
C VAL A 22 -18.35 -0.67 -15.81
N VAL A 23 -17.58 0.31 -15.36
CA VAL A 23 -16.23 0.11 -14.81
C VAL A 23 -16.28 0.44 -13.33
N VAL A 24 -15.91 -0.50 -12.48
CA VAL A 24 -15.88 -0.33 -11.03
C VAL A 24 -14.44 -0.28 -10.57
N GLU A 25 -14.03 0.87 -10.02
CA GLU A 25 -12.77 1.03 -9.31
C GLU A 25 -13.08 1.19 -7.82
N TYR A 26 -12.81 0.15 -7.02
CA TYR A 26 -13.03 0.14 -5.58
C TYR A 26 -11.71 -0.05 -4.81
N GLY A 27 -10.66 0.60 -5.33
CA GLY A 27 -9.30 0.44 -4.82
C GLY A 27 -8.75 -0.98 -4.97
N THR A 28 -7.58 -1.21 -4.37
CA THR A 28 -6.92 -2.52 -4.33
C THR A 28 -6.66 -2.93 -2.89
N LEU A 29 -6.76 -4.23 -2.62
CA LEU A 29 -6.33 -4.80 -1.35
C LEU A 29 -4.85 -5.21 -1.46
N PRO A 30 -3.98 -4.80 -0.52
CA PRO A 30 -2.60 -5.25 -0.51
C PRO A 30 -2.50 -6.77 -0.38
N VAL A 31 -1.64 -7.40 -1.19
CA VAL A 31 -1.27 -8.81 -1.03
C VAL A 31 -0.23 -8.92 0.09
N ASP A 32 -0.68 -8.94 1.34
CA ASP A 32 0.17 -8.79 2.53
C ASP A 32 0.48 -10.11 3.28
N GLY A 33 0.02 -11.26 2.77
CA GLY A 33 0.15 -12.55 3.44
C GLY A 33 1.59 -12.94 3.79
N VAL A 34 2.52 -12.80 2.85
CA VAL A 34 3.96 -13.06 3.08
C VAL A 34 4.53 -12.10 4.13
N TYR A 35 4.16 -10.81 4.06
CA TYR A 35 4.60 -9.83 5.04
C TYR A 35 4.13 -10.20 6.45
N ARG A 36 2.86 -10.55 6.62
CA ARG A 36 2.31 -10.96 7.91
C ARG A 36 3.02 -12.20 8.46
N ALA A 37 3.29 -13.19 7.61
CA ALA A 37 3.98 -14.42 8.00
C ALA A 37 5.44 -14.18 8.45
N LEU A 38 6.10 -13.14 7.93
CA LEU A 38 7.50 -12.84 8.24
C LEU A 38 7.70 -11.78 9.32
N LYS A 39 6.70 -10.93 9.59
CA LYS A 39 6.82 -9.77 10.47
C LYS A 39 7.38 -10.09 11.85
N ALA A 40 6.89 -11.16 12.50
CA ALA A 40 7.36 -11.54 13.83
C ALA A 40 8.81 -12.07 13.86
N ARG A 41 9.36 -12.43 12.70
CA ARG A 41 10.73 -12.96 12.54
C ARG A 41 11.73 -11.90 12.10
N SER A 42 11.29 -10.69 11.75
CA SER A 42 12.17 -9.63 11.28
C SER A 42 12.74 -8.83 12.46
N VAL A 43 13.96 -8.33 12.31
CA VAL A 43 14.65 -7.58 13.38
C VAL A 43 13.97 -6.24 13.70
N ASN A 44 13.21 -5.71 12.75
CA ASN A 44 12.47 -4.46 12.89
C ASN A 44 11.00 -4.66 13.25
N ALA A 45 10.50 -5.89 13.35
CA ALA A 45 9.07 -6.19 13.51
C ALA A 45 8.16 -5.41 12.52
N GLY A 46 8.67 -5.10 11.33
CA GLY A 46 7.98 -4.29 10.31
C GLY A 46 7.98 -2.77 10.56
N GLN A 47 8.73 -2.26 11.53
CA GLN A 47 8.89 -0.82 11.79
C GLN A 47 9.79 -0.16 10.75
N ILE A 48 9.51 1.12 10.50
CA ILE A 48 10.33 2.04 9.72
C ILE A 48 10.65 3.21 10.65
N ASP A 49 11.91 3.57 10.73
CA ASP A 49 12.37 4.79 11.38
C ASP A 49 12.14 5.97 10.41
N LEU A 50 11.15 6.81 10.74
CA LEU A 50 10.76 7.94 9.91
C LEU A 50 11.81 9.07 9.92
N ASP A 51 12.50 9.26 11.04
CA ASP A 51 13.53 10.30 11.14
C ASP A 51 14.72 9.94 10.24
N ALA A 52 15.12 8.68 10.23
CA ALA A 52 16.15 8.17 9.32
C ALA A 52 15.72 8.30 7.83
N ILE A 53 14.44 8.04 7.52
CA ILE A 53 13.90 8.26 6.17
C ILE A 53 13.97 9.74 5.76
N VAL A 54 13.61 10.65 6.66
CA VAL A 54 13.63 12.10 6.41
C VAL A 54 15.07 12.60 6.26
N ALA A 55 15.99 12.10 7.09
CA ALA A 55 17.40 12.44 7.05
C ALA A 55 18.16 11.80 5.88
N GLY A 56 17.56 10.82 5.18
CA GLY A 56 18.22 10.07 4.11
C GLY A 56 19.35 9.19 4.63
N THR A 57 19.18 8.62 5.82
CA THR A 57 20.17 7.74 6.46
C THR A 57 19.67 6.28 6.50
N PRO A 58 20.59 5.30 6.60
CA PRO A 58 20.22 3.90 6.72
C PRO A 58 19.26 3.65 7.90
N GLN A 59 18.38 2.65 7.76
CA GLN A 59 17.49 2.25 8.85
C GLN A 59 18.29 1.63 10.01
N PRO A 60 18.03 2.00 11.27
CA PRO A 60 18.88 1.69 12.41
C PRO A 60 18.64 0.28 13.00
N PHE A 61 18.47 -0.73 12.14
CA PHE A 61 18.23 -2.10 12.56
C PHE A 61 19.46 -2.97 12.32
N ASP A 62 19.84 -3.76 13.33
CA ASP A 62 20.99 -4.65 13.30
C ASP A 62 20.71 -5.88 12.43
N LEU A 63 21.16 -5.83 11.17
CA LEU A 63 21.02 -6.92 10.21
C LEU A 63 21.89 -8.15 10.53
N ALA A 64 22.83 -8.06 11.48
CA ALA A 64 23.54 -9.25 11.96
C ALA A 64 22.62 -10.18 12.76
N LYS A 65 21.52 -9.65 13.32
CA LYS A 65 20.49 -10.43 14.04
C LYS A 65 19.44 -11.07 13.14
N GLY A 66 19.44 -10.77 11.84
CA GLY A 66 18.46 -11.29 10.88
C GLY A 66 18.11 -10.29 9.79
N PHE A 67 16.91 -10.41 9.24
CA PHE A 67 16.44 -9.54 8.15
C PHE A 67 15.53 -8.44 8.66
N ALA A 68 15.62 -7.24 8.07
CA ALA A 68 14.60 -6.21 8.19
C ALA A 68 13.51 -6.45 7.13
N LEU A 69 12.26 -6.12 7.46
CA LEU A 69 11.11 -6.32 6.60
C LEU A 69 10.34 -5.02 6.42
N TYR A 70 10.14 -4.62 5.17
CA TYR A 70 9.45 -3.38 4.80
C TYR A 70 8.34 -3.65 3.78
N ARG A 71 7.36 -2.74 3.70
CA ARG A 71 6.36 -2.70 2.63
C ARG A 71 6.52 -1.38 1.89
N VAL A 72 6.46 -1.44 0.56
CA VAL A 72 6.59 -0.28 -0.32
C VAL A 72 5.49 -0.31 -1.38
N GLY A 73 5.07 0.86 -1.87
CA GLY A 73 4.05 0.96 -2.92
C GLY A 73 2.73 0.31 -2.50
N ASP A 74 2.12 -0.44 -3.41
CA ASP A 74 0.78 -1.02 -3.22
C ASP A 74 0.70 -2.06 -2.09
N ALA A 75 1.84 -2.59 -1.62
CA ALA A 75 1.89 -3.41 -0.41
C ALA A 75 1.59 -2.61 0.87
N LEU A 76 1.77 -1.29 0.82
CA LEU A 76 1.43 -0.35 1.90
C LEU A 76 0.10 0.35 1.62
N ALA A 77 -0.03 0.98 0.46
CA ALA A 77 -1.23 1.66 0.00
C ALA A 77 -1.20 1.79 -1.53
N GLY A 78 -2.28 1.37 -2.21
CA GLY A 78 -2.47 1.60 -3.64
C GLY A 78 -2.54 3.09 -3.95
N ARG A 79 -1.42 3.66 -4.40
CA ARG A 79 -1.28 5.10 -4.71
C ARG A 79 -0.91 5.25 -6.20
N ASN A 80 0.13 6.01 -6.50
CA ASN A 80 0.68 6.16 -7.83
C ASN A 80 2.11 5.62 -7.91
N ILE A 81 2.59 5.43 -9.13
CA ILE A 81 3.92 4.87 -9.41
C ILE A 81 5.05 5.68 -8.77
N HIS A 82 4.93 7.02 -8.72
CA HIS A 82 5.96 7.87 -8.11
C HIS A 82 6.08 7.59 -6.61
N ALA A 83 4.96 7.44 -5.90
CA ALA A 83 4.97 7.12 -4.48
C ALA A 83 5.65 5.76 -4.23
N ALA A 84 5.35 4.74 -5.02
CA ALA A 84 6.00 3.43 -4.91
C ALA A 84 7.52 3.49 -5.15
N ILE A 85 7.95 4.25 -6.17
CA ILE A 85 9.37 4.48 -6.45
C ILE A 85 10.05 5.20 -5.29
N TYR A 86 9.45 6.26 -4.76
CA TYR A 86 10.03 7.02 -3.65
C TYR A 86 10.07 6.22 -2.33
N ASP A 87 9.06 5.39 -2.05
CA ASP A 87 9.06 4.48 -0.90
C ASP A 87 10.28 3.54 -0.97
N ALA A 88 10.52 2.92 -2.13
CA ALA A 88 11.65 2.01 -2.33
C ALA A 88 12.99 2.75 -2.32
N LEU A 89 13.10 3.89 -3.02
CA LEU A 89 14.34 4.65 -3.12
C LEU A 89 14.82 5.10 -1.74
N ARG A 90 13.94 5.64 -0.89
CA ARG A 90 14.31 6.13 0.45
C ARG A 90 14.79 5.02 1.38
N LEU A 91 14.28 3.80 1.19
CA LEU A 91 14.73 2.64 1.95
C LEU A 91 16.04 2.04 1.40
N CYS A 92 16.25 2.11 0.08
CA CYS A 92 17.30 1.34 -0.60
C CYS A 92 18.54 2.12 -1.03
N LYS A 93 18.46 3.45 -1.17
CA LYS A 93 19.52 4.23 -1.81
C LYS A 93 20.85 4.19 -1.05
N ASP A 94 20.79 4.08 0.28
CA ASP A 94 21.94 4.21 1.17
C ASP A 94 22.06 2.99 2.11
N ILE A 95 21.69 1.77 1.66
CA ILE A 95 21.83 0.51 2.43
C ILE A 95 23.28 0.04 2.50
#